data_AF-A0A8J6SCL9-F1
#
_entry.id   AF-A0A8J6SCL9-F1
#
_cell.length_a   1.000
_cell.length_b   1.000
_cell.length_c   1.000
_cell.angle_alpha   90.00
_cell.angle_beta   90.00
_cell.angle_gamma   90.00
#
_symmetry.space_group_name_H-M   'P 1'
#
loop_
_entity.id
_entity.type
_entity.pdbx_description
1 polymer ?
#
loop_
_entity_poly.entity_id
_entity_poly.type
_entity_poly.pdbx_seq_one_letter_code
_entity_poly.pdbx_strand_id
1 'polypeptide(L)'
;MLEYKSPKYFPSSEELLDSDETPVDNELQDLIPGLLKAILAMAWPDRMDWFFGVDMGIYYDPDQPAIVPDGFLSLGVERIFDEGLRLSYATWEEERVPIMILEVVSQTYRGEYTKKKQEYADLGVLYYVIYNPQRRRKPHLEVHRLVDGEYVLQPGNPVWLPEVGLSIGAERGTYLGITREWLYWYDELGQRFLTPEERAQVAEQRAQVAEQHAQRLAEQLRAMGVDPDSVV
;
A
#
# COMPACT_ATOMS: atom_id res chain seq x y z
N MET A 1 11.27 31.92 39.74
CA MET A 1 11.86 30.65 39.28
C MET A 1 11.53 30.53 37.81
N LEU A 2 12.54 30.58 36.94
CA LEU A 2 12.37 30.20 35.54
C LEU A 2 12.24 28.68 35.53
N GLU A 3 11.07 28.16 35.16
CA GLU A 3 10.91 26.73 34.87
C GLU A 3 11.78 26.40 33.66
N TYR A 4 12.96 25.85 33.93
CA TYR A 4 13.82 25.29 32.91
C TYR A 4 13.18 23.98 32.45
N LYS A 5 12.32 24.06 31.41
CA LYS A 5 11.88 22.85 30.70
C LYS A 5 13.11 22.29 30.01
N SER A 6 13.67 21.22 30.55
CA SER A 6 14.72 20.44 29.88
C SER A 6 14.26 20.13 28.45
N PRO A 7 15.15 20.22 27.45
CA PRO A 7 14.78 19.89 26.08
C PRO A 7 14.23 18.46 26.03
N LYS A 8 13.03 18.30 25.47
CA LYS A 8 12.37 16.99 25.31
C LYS A 8 13.27 16.15 24.40
N TYR A 9 13.68 14.97 24.88
CA TYR A 9 14.46 14.02 24.10
C TYR A 9 13.55 13.35 23.08
N PHE A 10 13.97 13.34 21.81
CA PHE A 10 13.30 12.61 20.73
C PHE A 10 14.27 11.55 20.22
N PRO A 11 13.98 10.25 20.43
CA PRO A 11 14.84 9.17 19.96
C PRO A 11 14.82 9.12 18.43
N SER A 12 15.91 8.65 17.83
CA SER A 12 15.93 8.34 16.40
C SER A 12 15.29 7.00 16.10
N SER A 13 14.90 6.75 14.86
CA SER A 13 14.36 5.45 14.43
C SER A 13 15.26 4.25 14.74
N GLU A 14 16.59 4.44 14.79
CA GLU A 14 17.56 3.42 15.23
C GLU A 14 17.48 3.05 16.72
N GLU A 15 16.94 3.93 17.56
CA GLU A 15 16.80 3.73 19.01
C GLU A 15 15.42 3.19 19.40
N LEU A 16 14.49 3.16 18.44
CA LEU A 16 13.12 2.71 18.61
C LEU A 16 13.01 1.20 18.35
N LEU A 17 11.99 0.58 18.94
CA LEU A 17 11.68 -0.81 18.64
C LEU A 17 11.17 -0.93 17.19
N ASP A 18 11.69 -1.90 16.47
CA ASP A 18 11.35 -2.24 15.08
C ASP A 18 10.40 -3.45 14.98
N SER A 19 10.11 -4.10 16.11
CA SER A 19 9.21 -5.25 16.26
C SER A 19 8.34 -5.05 17.51
N ASP A 20 7.06 -5.43 17.42
CA ASP A 20 6.13 -5.38 18.55
C ASP A 20 6.15 -6.66 19.41
N GLU A 21 6.97 -7.65 19.05
CA GLU A 21 7.15 -8.95 19.74
C GLU A 21 5.83 -9.72 19.96
N THR A 22 4.77 -9.41 19.21
CA THR A 22 3.45 -10.06 19.34
C THR A 22 3.20 -11.06 18.20
N PRO A 23 3.22 -12.38 18.45
CA PRO A 23 2.93 -13.36 17.40
C PRO A 23 1.42 -13.51 17.22
N VAL A 24 0.80 -12.72 16.32
CA VAL A 24 -0.66 -12.77 16.13
C VAL A 24 -1.15 -12.50 14.69
N ASP A 25 -0.28 -12.17 13.74
CA ASP A 25 -0.77 -11.88 12.39
C ASP A 25 -1.25 -13.13 11.65
N ASN A 26 -2.40 -12.97 10.99
CA ASN A 26 -2.91 -13.95 10.06
C ASN A 26 -2.39 -13.65 8.66
N GLU A 27 -2.28 -14.66 7.81
CA GLU A 27 -1.71 -14.57 6.46
C GLU A 27 -2.30 -13.42 5.59
N LEU A 28 -3.52 -12.93 5.85
CA LEU A 28 -4.08 -11.80 5.11
C LEU A 28 -3.54 -10.44 5.55
N GLN A 29 -3.14 -10.30 6.81
CA GLN A 29 -2.46 -9.10 7.32
C GLN A 29 -1.08 -8.94 6.66
N ASP A 30 -0.45 -10.04 6.22
CA ASP A 30 0.80 -9.98 5.44
C ASP A 30 0.51 -9.74 3.94
N LEU A 31 -0.35 -10.57 3.35
CA LEU A 31 -0.50 -10.64 1.90
C LEU A 31 -1.20 -9.41 1.31
N ILE A 32 -2.19 -8.84 1.99
CA ILE A 32 -2.96 -7.70 1.45
C ILE A 32 -2.11 -6.42 1.40
N PRO A 33 -1.46 -5.97 2.48
CA PRO A 33 -0.59 -4.81 2.44
C PRO A 33 0.61 -5.02 1.52
N GLY A 34 1.19 -6.22 1.50
CA GLY A 34 2.28 -6.60 0.60
C GLY A 34 1.89 -6.47 -0.88
N LEU A 35 0.70 -6.97 -1.25
CA LEU A 35 0.15 -6.81 -2.60
C LEU A 35 -0.06 -5.33 -2.97
N LEU A 36 -0.68 -4.55 -2.07
CA LEU A 36 -0.91 -3.12 -2.31
C LEU A 36 0.40 -2.34 -2.49
N LYS A 37 1.41 -2.62 -1.67
CA LYS A 37 2.76 -2.03 -1.79
C LYS A 37 3.40 -2.37 -3.14
N ALA A 38 3.31 -3.63 -3.57
CA ALA A 38 3.87 -4.08 -4.83
C ALA A 38 3.17 -3.44 -6.04
N ILE A 39 1.84 -3.35 -6.02
CA ILE A 39 1.07 -2.65 -7.06
C ILE A 39 1.46 -1.16 -7.11
N LEU A 40 1.58 -0.51 -5.95
CA LEU A 40 1.92 0.90 -5.86
C LEU A 40 3.32 1.18 -6.43
N ALA A 41 4.30 0.33 -6.12
CA ALA A 41 5.65 0.40 -6.68
C ALA A 41 5.67 0.32 -8.23
N MET A 42 4.73 -0.44 -8.82
CA MET A 42 4.58 -0.55 -10.28
C MET A 42 3.75 0.57 -10.90
N ALA A 43 2.78 1.12 -10.15
CA ALA A 43 1.98 2.26 -10.58
C ALA A 43 2.78 3.57 -10.55
N TRP A 44 3.74 3.66 -9.62
CA TRP A 44 4.59 4.82 -9.40
C TRP A 44 6.08 4.46 -9.52
N PRO A 45 6.54 4.04 -10.71
CA PRO A 45 7.92 3.57 -10.90
C PRO A 45 8.95 4.66 -10.61
N ASP A 46 8.67 5.89 -11.06
CA ASP A 46 9.59 7.03 -10.96
C ASP A 46 9.30 7.96 -9.77
N ARG A 47 8.21 7.70 -9.02
CA ARG A 47 7.83 8.53 -7.88
C ARG A 47 8.67 8.13 -6.66
N MET A 48 9.34 9.11 -6.06
CA MET A 48 10.23 8.92 -4.90
C MET A 48 9.77 9.67 -3.65
N ASP A 49 8.66 10.39 -3.70
CA ASP A 49 8.05 11.15 -2.59
C ASP A 49 6.91 10.36 -1.92
N TRP A 50 7.10 9.08 -1.63
CA TRP A 50 6.11 8.27 -0.91
C TRP A 50 6.75 7.10 -0.18
N PHE A 51 6.11 6.64 0.89
CA PHE A 51 6.49 5.43 1.60
C PHE A 51 5.26 4.60 1.96
N PHE A 52 5.34 3.28 1.78
CA PHE A 52 4.30 2.34 2.22
C PHE A 52 4.90 1.36 3.23
N GLY A 53 4.51 1.52 4.49
CA GLY A 53 4.87 0.62 5.59
C GLY A 53 3.90 -0.55 5.67
N VAL A 54 4.41 -1.71 6.06
CA VAL A 54 3.66 -2.94 6.33
C VAL A 54 4.17 -3.44 7.65
N ASP A 55 3.26 -3.68 8.61
CA ASP A 55 3.60 -4.13 9.96
C ASP A 55 4.78 -3.34 10.56
N MET A 56 4.65 -2.02 10.59
CA MET A 56 5.73 -1.12 11.01
C MET A 56 5.22 -0.09 12.01
N GLY A 57 5.97 0.06 13.11
CA GLY A 57 5.65 1.00 14.17
C GLY A 57 5.71 2.46 13.73
N ILE A 58 4.59 3.16 13.93
CA ILE A 58 4.47 4.61 13.82
C ILE A 58 4.62 5.21 15.21
N TYR A 59 5.66 6.03 15.38
CA TYR A 59 5.92 6.76 16.61
C TYR A 59 5.54 8.23 16.43
N TYR A 60 4.59 8.68 17.24
CA TYR A 60 4.05 10.04 17.18
C TYR A 60 4.36 10.87 18.43
N ASP A 61 4.64 10.21 19.56
CA ASP A 61 5.13 10.81 20.79
C ASP A 61 6.22 9.89 21.36
N PRO A 62 7.42 10.40 21.69
CA PRO A 62 8.50 9.58 22.26
C PRO A 62 8.15 8.94 23.60
N ASP A 63 7.15 9.46 24.31
CA ASP A 63 6.71 8.94 25.60
C ASP A 63 5.54 7.94 25.48
N GLN A 64 5.02 7.71 24.27
CA GLN A 64 3.92 6.78 24.00
C GLN A 64 4.42 5.54 23.24
N PRO A 65 3.77 4.38 23.40
CA PRO A 65 4.02 3.23 22.56
C PRO A 65 3.76 3.53 21.08
N ALA A 66 4.48 2.84 20.19
CA ALA A 66 4.20 2.87 18.78
C ALA A 66 2.79 2.35 18.48
N ILE A 67 2.22 2.84 17.38
CA ILE A 67 1.04 2.22 16.77
C ILE A 67 1.50 1.41 15.58
N VAL A 68 1.05 0.16 15.50
CA VAL A 68 1.42 -0.77 14.43
C VAL A 68 0.15 -1.10 13.62
N PRO A 69 -0.05 -0.47 12.45
CA PRO A 69 -1.10 -0.85 11.52
C PRO A 69 -0.63 -1.99 10.59
N ASP A 70 -1.57 -2.75 10.03
CA ASP A 70 -1.25 -3.77 9.01
C ASP A 70 -0.59 -3.14 7.77
N GLY A 71 -0.97 -1.90 7.43
CA GLY A 71 -0.20 -1.10 6.48
C GLY A 71 -0.55 0.39 6.53
N PHE A 72 0.32 1.22 5.96
CA PHE A 72 0.08 2.66 5.86
C PHE A 72 0.78 3.27 4.66
N LEU A 73 0.29 4.43 4.21
CA LEU A 73 0.87 5.23 3.14
C LEU A 73 1.19 6.63 3.65
N SER A 74 2.40 7.10 3.38
CA SER A 74 2.84 8.48 3.55
C SER A 74 3.23 9.07 2.20
N LEU A 75 2.87 10.33 1.97
CA LEU A 75 3.22 11.09 0.76
C LEU A 75 4.07 12.31 1.14
N GLY A 76 4.97 12.69 0.25
CA GLY A 76 5.92 13.77 0.46
C GLY A 76 7.06 13.41 1.43
N VAL A 77 7.30 12.13 1.66
CA VAL A 77 8.48 11.59 2.37
C VAL A 77 9.34 10.82 1.37
N GLU A 78 10.64 10.73 1.60
CA GLU A 78 11.50 9.97 0.68
C GLU A 78 11.05 8.51 0.59
N ARG A 79 11.21 7.85 -0.54
CA ARG A 79 10.86 6.43 -0.63
C ARG A 79 11.95 5.54 -0.07
N ILE A 80 13.20 5.89 -0.37
CA ILE A 80 14.41 5.14 -0.04
C ILE A 80 15.48 6.16 0.37
N PHE A 81 15.92 6.11 1.61
CA PHE A 81 17.02 6.95 2.12
C PHE A 81 18.38 6.32 1.75
N ASP A 82 18.54 5.04 2.08
CA ASP A 82 19.73 4.24 1.82
C ASP A 82 19.39 2.73 1.72
N GLU A 83 20.42 1.87 1.68
CA GLU A 83 20.28 0.41 1.59
C GLU A 83 19.76 -0.25 2.88
N GLY A 84 19.84 0.44 4.03
CA GLY A 84 19.33 -0.03 5.33
C GLY A 84 17.81 0.11 5.46
N LEU A 85 17.18 0.94 4.62
CA LEU A 85 15.74 1.21 4.63
C LEU A 85 15.24 1.75 5.99
N ARG A 86 13.92 1.85 6.16
CA ARG A 86 13.32 2.31 7.42
C ARG A 86 13.14 1.16 8.39
N LEU A 87 13.58 1.37 9.63
CA LEU A 87 13.32 0.47 10.77
C LEU A 87 11.97 0.78 11.42
N SER A 88 11.66 2.06 11.56
CA SER A 88 10.40 2.55 12.13
C SER A 88 10.00 3.86 11.46
N TYR A 89 8.78 4.33 11.75
CA TYR A 89 8.25 5.58 11.21
C TYR A 89 8.02 6.59 12.34
N ALA A 90 9.03 7.41 12.62
CA ALA A 90 8.93 8.49 13.60
C ALA A 90 8.44 9.78 12.93
N THR A 91 7.27 10.29 13.33
CA THR A 91 6.66 11.46 12.67
C THR A 91 7.46 12.75 12.83
N TRP A 92 8.34 12.82 13.84
CA TRP A 92 9.26 13.95 14.04
C TRP A 92 10.53 13.86 13.19
N GLU A 93 10.92 12.67 12.71
CA GLU A 93 12.01 12.51 11.73
C GLU A 93 11.48 12.70 10.31
N GLU A 94 10.30 12.14 10.02
CA GLU A 94 9.67 12.19 8.70
C GLU A 94 8.94 13.53 8.44
N GLU A 95 8.75 14.34 9.49
CA GLU A 95 7.96 15.58 9.49
C GLU A 95 6.56 15.43 8.86
N ARG A 96 6.00 14.22 8.93
CA ARG A 96 4.79 13.84 8.21
C ARG A 96 4.05 12.72 8.92
N VAL A 97 2.74 12.90 9.10
CA VAL A 97 1.81 11.83 9.49
C VAL A 97 1.39 11.04 8.26
N PRO A 98 1.24 9.70 8.34
CA PRO A 98 0.67 8.91 7.24
C PRO A 98 -0.67 9.45 6.77
N ILE A 99 -0.85 9.50 5.44
CA ILE A 99 -2.11 9.96 4.85
C ILE A 99 -3.19 8.88 4.91
N MET A 100 -2.79 7.60 4.92
CA MET A 100 -3.71 6.46 4.95
C MET A 100 -3.21 5.37 5.89
N ILE A 101 -4.12 4.80 6.66
CA ILE A 101 -3.93 3.58 7.45
C ILE A 101 -4.83 2.47 6.90
N LEU A 102 -4.31 1.24 6.86
CA LEU A 102 -5.00 0.02 6.48
C LEU A 102 -5.05 -0.95 7.67
N GLU A 103 -6.24 -1.49 7.94
CA GLU A 103 -6.46 -2.59 8.89
C GLU A 103 -7.20 -3.76 8.21
N VAL A 104 -6.64 -4.95 8.28
CA VAL A 104 -7.17 -6.24 7.81
C VAL A 104 -7.67 -7.04 9.00
N VAL A 105 -8.94 -6.86 9.34
CA VAL A 105 -9.52 -7.39 10.57
C VAL A 105 -10.28 -8.70 10.34
N SER A 106 -10.04 -9.71 11.18
CA SER A 106 -10.74 -11.00 11.14
C SER A 106 -11.85 -11.10 12.20
N GLN A 107 -11.59 -10.72 13.46
CA GLN A 107 -12.58 -10.66 14.53
C GLN A 107 -12.63 -9.26 15.16
N THR A 108 -13.81 -8.67 15.26
CA THR A 108 -13.97 -7.36 15.91
C THR A 108 -14.21 -7.53 17.40
N TYR A 109 -13.17 -7.39 18.22
CA TYR A 109 -13.38 -7.10 19.64
C TYR A 109 -13.93 -5.68 19.75
N ARG A 110 -15.18 -5.55 20.23
CA ARG A 110 -16.01 -4.33 20.14
C ARG A 110 -15.41 -3.05 20.77
N GLY A 111 -14.26 -3.11 21.44
CA GLY A 111 -13.56 -1.94 22.00
C GLY A 111 -12.29 -1.52 21.23
N GLU A 112 -11.56 -2.47 20.64
CA GLU A 112 -10.29 -2.22 19.98
C GLU A 112 -10.47 -1.37 18.71
N TYR A 113 -11.48 -1.70 17.92
CA TYR A 113 -11.85 -0.95 16.73
C TYR A 113 -12.14 0.54 17.01
N THR A 114 -12.93 0.82 18.04
CA THR A 114 -13.31 2.20 18.39
C THR A 114 -12.11 2.99 18.91
N LYS A 115 -11.23 2.34 19.68
CA LYS A 115 -10.01 2.96 20.20
C LYS A 115 -9.04 3.31 19.06
N LYS A 116 -8.67 2.34 18.22
CA LYS A 116 -7.76 2.55 17.08
C LYS A 116 -8.31 3.63 16.13
N LYS A 117 -9.62 3.60 15.84
CA LYS A 117 -10.27 4.62 15.00
C LYS A 117 -10.11 6.02 15.58
N GLN A 118 -10.28 6.20 16.89
CA GLN A 118 -10.08 7.51 17.52
C GLN A 118 -8.61 7.91 17.51
N GLU A 119 -7.71 6.98 17.83
CA GLU A 119 -6.26 7.22 17.83
C GLU A 119 -5.76 7.69 16.46
N TYR A 120 -6.19 7.06 15.38
CA TYR A 120 -5.87 7.51 14.02
C TYR A 120 -6.47 8.88 13.67
N ALA A 121 -7.66 9.21 14.21
CA ALA A 121 -8.27 10.52 14.00
C ALA A 121 -7.50 11.62 14.75
N ASP A 122 -7.10 11.35 15.99
CA ASP A 122 -6.34 12.27 16.84
C ASP A 122 -4.95 12.57 16.23
N LEU A 123 -4.35 11.58 15.56
CA LEU A 123 -3.12 11.78 14.78
C LEU A 123 -3.30 12.60 13.51
N GLY A 124 -4.53 12.75 13.01
CA GLY A 124 -4.81 13.46 11.77
C GLY A 124 -4.60 12.61 10.51
N VAL A 125 -4.63 11.28 10.62
CA VAL A 125 -4.59 10.39 9.44
C VAL A 125 -5.83 10.68 8.59
N LEU A 126 -5.63 11.01 7.32
CA LEU A 126 -6.73 11.46 6.46
C LEU A 126 -7.65 10.31 6.07
N TYR A 127 -7.10 9.12 5.81
CA TYR A 127 -7.85 7.97 5.35
C TYR A 127 -7.68 6.76 6.26
N TYR A 128 -8.80 6.19 6.68
CA TYR A 128 -8.81 4.94 7.43
C TYR A 128 -9.52 3.86 6.61
N VAL A 129 -8.73 2.92 6.08
CA VAL A 129 -9.17 1.80 5.26
C VAL A 129 -9.27 0.56 6.11
N ILE A 130 -10.43 -0.09 6.09
CA ILE A 130 -10.69 -1.33 6.82
C ILE A 130 -11.14 -2.38 5.84
N TYR A 131 -10.46 -3.52 5.86
CA TYR A 131 -10.89 -4.72 5.14
C TYR A 131 -11.21 -5.84 6.13
N ASN A 132 -12.41 -6.40 6.03
CA ASN A 132 -12.83 -7.54 6.82
C ASN A 132 -13.52 -8.58 5.93
N PRO A 133 -12.83 -9.70 5.61
CA PRO A 133 -13.37 -10.74 4.73
C PRO A 133 -14.46 -11.60 5.39
N GLN A 134 -14.67 -11.47 6.70
CA GLN A 134 -15.66 -12.26 7.45
C GLN A 134 -17.02 -11.55 7.59
N ARG A 135 -17.13 -10.29 7.17
CA ARG A 135 -18.37 -9.52 7.27
C ARG A 135 -19.46 -10.15 6.39
N ARG A 136 -20.65 -10.34 6.97
CA ARG A 136 -21.82 -10.90 6.25
C ARG A 136 -22.89 -9.86 5.88
N ARG A 137 -22.95 -8.75 6.62
CA ARG A 137 -24.02 -7.74 6.52
C ARG A 137 -23.53 -6.36 6.09
N LYS A 138 -22.24 -6.09 6.30
CA LYS A 138 -21.58 -4.84 5.94
C LYS A 138 -20.64 -5.12 4.76
N PRO A 139 -20.30 -4.11 3.95
CA PRO A 139 -19.23 -4.23 2.96
C PRO A 139 -17.95 -4.75 3.60
N HIS A 140 -17.22 -5.60 2.86
CA HIS A 140 -15.92 -6.10 3.31
C HIS A 140 -14.88 -4.98 3.38
N LEU A 141 -14.91 -4.05 2.43
CA LEU A 141 -14.09 -2.84 2.39
C LEU A 141 -14.89 -1.63 2.89
N GLU A 142 -14.35 -0.89 3.86
CA GLU A 142 -14.79 0.44 4.25
C GLU A 142 -13.62 1.41 4.13
N VAL A 143 -13.87 2.58 3.57
CA VAL A 143 -12.91 3.68 3.51
C VAL A 143 -13.53 4.86 4.23
N HIS A 144 -12.89 5.34 5.29
CA HIS A 144 -13.32 6.54 6.01
C HIS A 144 -12.35 7.67 5.70
N ARG A 145 -12.88 8.89 5.54
CA ARG A 145 -12.09 10.12 5.37
C ARG A 145 -12.29 10.99 6.61
N LEU A 146 -11.21 11.54 7.14
CA LEU A 146 -11.26 12.47 8.27
C LEU A 146 -11.79 13.83 7.79
N VAL A 147 -12.86 14.31 8.42
CA VAL A 147 -13.50 15.60 8.18
C VAL A 147 -13.84 16.22 9.53
N ASP A 148 -13.31 17.40 9.81
CA ASP A 148 -13.53 18.13 11.07
C ASP A 148 -13.27 17.29 12.34
N GLY A 149 -12.24 16.43 12.29
CA GLY A 149 -11.84 15.55 13.39
C GLY A 149 -12.65 14.25 13.49
N GLU A 150 -13.62 14.02 12.60
CA GLU A 150 -14.44 12.81 12.58
C GLU A 150 -14.30 12.04 11.27
N TYR A 151 -14.25 10.71 11.37
CA TYR A 151 -14.16 9.83 10.21
C TYR A 151 -15.53 9.57 9.57
N VAL A 152 -15.68 10.05 8.34
CA VAL A 152 -16.88 9.90 7.51
C VAL A 152 -16.68 8.79 6.48
N LEU A 153 -17.59 7.82 6.44
CA LEU A 153 -17.57 6.72 5.47
C LEU A 153 -17.72 7.24 4.04
N GLN A 154 -16.82 6.84 3.17
CA GLN A 154 -16.83 7.14 1.74
C GLN A 154 -17.55 6.01 0.98
N PRO A 155 -18.52 6.34 0.11
CA PRO A 155 -19.23 5.33 -0.68
C PRO A 155 -18.41 4.90 -1.90
N GLY A 156 -18.64 3.66 -2.36
CA GLY A 156 -18.09 3.16 -3.62
C GLY A 156 -17.22 1.91 -3.48
N ASN A 157 -16.94 1.31 -4.62
CA ASN A 157 -15.90 0.30 -4.80
C ASN A 157 -15.53 0.29 -6.30
N PRO A 158 -14.36 0.84 -6.70
CA PRO A 158 -13.35 1.42 -5.83
C PRO A 158 -13.76 2.79 -5.26
N VAL A 159 -13.05 3.25 -4.22
CA VAL A 159 -13.22 4.56 -3.59
C VAL A 159 -12.06 5.47 -3.98
N TRP A 160 -12.36 6.60 -4.64
CA TRP A 160 -11.36 7.59 -5.02
C TRP A 160 -10.79 8.32 -3.80
N LEU A 161 -9.46 8.41 -3.73
CA LEU A 161 -8.72 9.14 -2.69
C LEU A 161 -8.02 10.36 -3.33
N PRO A 162 -8.68 11.53 -3.42
CA PRO A 162 -8.15 12.68 -4.15
C PRO A 162 -6.71 13.06 -3.83
N GLU A 163 -6.32 13.05 -2.55
CA GLU A 163 -4.98 13.44 -2.10
C GLU A 163 -3.92 12.38 -2.41
N VAL A 164 -4.34 11.12 -2.64
CA VAL A 164 -3.45 10.05 -3.11
C VAL A 164 -3.34 10.05 -4.62
N GLY A 165 -4.39 10.49 -5.33
CA GLY A 165 -4.48 10.41 -6.79
C GLY A 165 -4.73 8.99 -7.30
N LEU A 166 -5.27 8.11 -6.45
CA LEU A 166 -5.61 6.72 -6.75
C LEU A 166 -6.95 6.37 -6.10
N SER A 167 -7.64 5.36 -6.63
CA SER A 167 -8.73 4.71 -5.90
C SER A 167 -8.26 3.41 -5.25
N ILE A 168 -8.88 3.03 -4.14
CA ILE A 168 -8.71 1.71 -3.52
C ILE A 168 -10.01 0.92 -3.62
N GLY A 169 -9.93 -0.35 -3.99
CA GLY A 169 -11.11 -1.20 -4.16
C GLY A 169 -10.83 -2.67 -3.88
N ALA A 170 -11.92 -3.43 -3.74
CA ALA A 170 -11.91 -4.86 -3.54
C ALA A 170 -12.47 -5.57 -4.78
N GLU A 171 -11.72 -6.53 -5.31
CA GLU A 171 -12.10 -7.30 -6.49
C GLU A 171 -11.63 -8.75 -6.36
N ARG A 172 -12.37 -9.67 -6.98
CA ARG A 172 -11.98 -11.08 -7.01
C ARG A 172 -10.87 -11.29 -8.05
N GLY A 173 -9.72 -11.77 -7.61
CA GLY A 173 -8.58 -12.08 -8.49
C GLY A 173 -7.73 -13.21 -7.93
N THR A 174 -6.63 -13.51 -8.60
CA THR A 174 -5.66 -14.52 -8.18
C THR A 174 -4.32 -13.84 -7.89
N TYR A 175 -3.78 -14.10 -6.71
CA TYR A 175 -2.46 -13.63 -6.30
C TYR A 175 -1.77 -14.78 -5.57
N LEU A 176 -0.51 -15.08 -5.90
CA LEU A 176 0.24 -16.23 -5.36
C LEU A 176 -0.54 -17.57 -5.50
N GLY A 177 -1.31 -17.72 -6.58
CA GLY A 177 -2.13 -18.90 -6.83
C GLY A 177 -3.43 -18.99 -6.01
N ILE A 178 -3.75 -17.99 -5.19
CA ILE A 178 -4.93 -17.99 -4.34
C ILE A 178 -6.02 -17.10 -4.97
N THR A 179 -7.12 -17.71 -5.40
CA THR A 179 -8.28 -16.99 -5.96
C THR A 179 -9.27 -16.57 -4.89
N ARG A 180 -9.32 -15.27 -4.58
CA ARG A 180 -10.22 -14.68 -3.59
C ARG A 180 -10.46 -13.20 -3.88
N GLU A 181 -11.23 -12.55 -3.03
CA GLU A 181 -11.27 -11.08 -3.00
C GLU A 181 -9.96 -10.55 -2.41
N TRP A 182 -9.37 -9.58 -3.11
CA TRP A 182 -8.14 -8.88 -2.78
C TRP A 182 -8.37 -7.37 -2.89
N LEU A 183 -7.48 -6.59 -2.28
CA LEU A 183 -7.47 -5.14 -2.47
C LEU A 183 -6.51 -4.74 -3.59
N TYR A 184 -6.91 -3.74 -4.36
CA TYR A 184 -6.12 -3.20 -5.45
C TYR A 184 -6.17 -1.67 -5.47
N TRP A 185 -5.15 -1.09 -6.09
CA TRP A 185 -5.17 0.29 -6.54
C TRP A 185 -5.82 0.38 -7.92
N TYR A 186 -6.52 1.49 -8.17
CA TYR A 186 -7.13 1.82 -9.45
C TYR A 186 -6.73 3.25 -9.83
N ASP A 187 -6.66 3.52 -11.13
CA ASP A 187 -6.41 4.87 -11.64
C ASP A 187 -7.64 5.79 -11.51
N GLU A 188 -7.52 7.02 -12.02
CA GLU A 188 -8.58 8.03 -12.02
C GLU A 188 -9.83 7.63 -12.84
N LEU A 189 -9.67 6.70 -13.78
CA LEU A 189 -10.75 6.17 -14.61
C LEU A 189 -11.43 4.95 -13.97
N GLY A 190 -10.95 4.52 -12.80
CA GLY A 190 -11.42 3.33 -12.12
C GLY A 190 -10.92 2.03 -12.76
N GLN A 191 -9.84 2.08 -13.54
CA GLN A 191 -9.18 0.89 -14.08
C GLN A 191 -8.19 0.33 -13.06
N ARG A 192 -8.33 -0.96 -12.75
CA ARG A 192 -7.48 -1.67 -11.79
C ARG A 192 -6.05 -1.76 -12.32
N PHE A 193 -5.08 -1.41 -11.46
CA PHE A 193 -3.69 -1.73 -11.75
C PHE A 193 -3.45 -3.24 -11.64
N LEU A 194 -2.76 -3.77 -12.65
CA LEU A 194 -2.36 -5.17 -12.67
C LEU A 194 -1.36 -5.47 -11.55
N THR A 195 -1.46 -6.66 -10.97
CA THR A 195 -0.45 -7.19 -10.04
C THR A 195 0.88 -7.42 -10.77
N PRO A 196 2.00 -7.56 -10.05
CA PRO A 196 3.26 -7.95 -10.67
C PRO A 196 3.17 -9.24 -11.49
N GLU A 197 2.42 -10.24 -11.00
CA GLU A 197 2.20 -11.52 -11.70
C GLU A 197 1.41 -11.33 -13.00
N GLU A 198 0.30 -10.57 -12.95
CA GLU A 198 -0.51 -10.27 -14.12
C GLU A 198 0.29 -9.49 -15.17
N ARG A 199 1.12 -8.52 -14.74
CA ARG A 199 2.01 -7.78 -15.66
C ARG A 199 3.03 -8.68 -16.32
N ALA A 200 3.65 -9.59 -15.56
CA ALA A 200 4.62 -10.53 -16.10
C ALA A 200 3.97 -11.46 -17.14
N GLN A 201 2.78 -12.00 -16.85
CA GLN A 201 2.04 -12.84 -17.79
C GLN A 201 1.68 -12.10 -19.09
N VAL A 202 1.21 -10.85 -18.97
CA VAL A 202 0.90 -10.02 -20.15
C VAL A 202 2.16 -9.73 -20.96
N ALA A 203 3.29 -9.44 -20.32
CA ALA A 203 4.55 -9.20 -21.00
C ALA A 203 5.06 -10.45 -21.73
N GLU A 204 5.00 -11.61 -21.08
CA GLU A 204 5.39 -12.90 -21.67
C GLU A 204 4.52 -13.26 -22.87
N GLN A 205 3.20 -13.12 -22.74
CA GLN A 205 2.29 -13.39 -23.85
C GLN A 205 2.55 -12.45 -25.04
N ARG A 206 2.83 -11.17 -24.78
CA ARG A 206 3.20 -10.21 -25.84
C ARG A 206 4.50 -10.59 -26.52
N ALA A 207 5.52 -11.01 -25.76
CA ALA A 207 6.79 -11.45 -26.31
C ALA A 207 6.59 -12.68 -27.21
N GLN A 208 5.85 -13.69 -26.74
CA GLN A 208 5.55 -14.89 -27.54
C GLN A 208 4.80 -14.56 -28.84
N VAL A 209 3.81 -13.67 -28.80
CA VAL A 209 3.08 -13.25 -30.00
C VAL A 209 3.99 -12.48 -30.96
N ALA A 210 4.84 -11.59 -30.44
CA ALA A 210 5.79 -10.82 -31.25
C ALA A 210 6.83 -11.74 -31.92
N GLU A 211 7.39 -12.70 -31.19
CA GLU A 211 8.32 -13.70 -31.73
C GLU A 211 7.69 -14.54 -32.83
N GLN A 212 6.46 -15.03 -32.62
CA GLN A 212 5.75 -15.78 -33.65
C GLN A 212 5.48 -14.93 -34.90
N HIS A 213 5.14 -13.64 -34.73
CA HIS A 213 4.96 -12.72 -35.85
C HIS A 213 6.27 -12.46 -36.58
N ALA A 214 7.36 -12.23 -35.87
CA ALA A 214 8.69 -12.02 -36.43
C ALA A 214 9.17 -13.25 -37.23
N GLN A 215 8.97 -14.46 -36.69
CA GLN A 215 9.30 -15.71 -37.38
C GLN A 215 8.51 -15.86 -38.68
N ARG A 216 7.19 -15.66 -38.66
CA ARG A 216 6.36 -15.73 -39.86
C ARG A 216 6.77 -14.69 -40.92
N LEU A 217 7.09 -13.47 -40.49
CA LEU A 217 7.54 -12.42 -41.41
C LEU A 217 8.91 -12.75 -42.01
N ALA A 218 9.84 -13.26 -41.20
CA ALA A 218 11.16 -13.71 -41.68
C ALA A 218 11.03 -14.86 -42.70
N GLU A 219 10.12 -15.80 -42.48
CA GLU A 219 9.81 -16.86 -43.45
C GLU A 219 9.25 -16.29 -44.77
N GLN A 220 8.35 -15.31 -44.69
CA GLN A 220 7.81 -14.65 -45.89
C GLN A 220 8.86 -13.85 -46.65
N LEU A 221 9.74 -13.12 -45.95
CA LEU A 221 10.86 -12.40 -46.56
C LEU A 221 11.82 -13.35 -47.27
N ARG A 222 12.21 -14.46 -46.62
CA ARG A 222 13.03 -15.51 -47.24
C ARG A 222 12.37 -16.09 -48.47
N ALA A 223 11.05 -16.34 -48.44
CA ALA A 223 10.30 -16.82 -49.59
C ALA A 223 10.27 -15.81 -50.76
N MET A 224 10.38 -14.52 -50.48
CA MET A 224 10.53 -13.45 -51.48
C MET A 224 11.99 -13.20 -51.90
N GLY A 225 12.95 -13.98 -51.39
CA GLY A 225 14.37 -13.84 -51.69
C GLY A 225 15.05 -12.66 -50.99
N VAL A 226 14.40 -12.08 -49.97
CA VAL A 226 14.96 -11.02 -49.13
C VAL A 226 15.55 -11.66 -47.87
N ASP A 227 16.80 -11.30 -47.54
CA ASP A 227 17.41 -11.72 -46.29
C ASP A 227 16.80 -10.92 -45.11
N PRO A 228 16.07 -11.56 -44.18
CA PRO A 228 15.42 -10.86 -43.07
C PRO A 228 16.40 -10.11 -42.17
N ASP A 229 17.63 -10.61 -42.04
CA ASP A 229 18.65 -10.02 -41.17
C ASP A 229 19.29 -8.76 -41.79
N SER A 230 18.97 -8.46 -43.05
CA SER A 230 19.42 -7.25 -43.77
C SER A 230 18.42 -6.08 -43.69
N VAL A 231 17.25 -6.29 -43.10
CA VAL A 231 16.13 -5.31 -43.03
C VAL A 231 15.96 -4.70 -41.63
N VAL A 232 16.65 -5.24 -40.62
CA VAL A 232 16.62 -4.78 -39.21
C VAL A 232 17.72 -3.75 -38.95
#